data_AF-A0A957W6S4-F1
#
_entry.id   AF-A0A957W6S4-F1
#
_cell.length_a   1.000
_cell.length_b   1.000
_cell.length_c   1.000
_cell.angle_alpha   90.00
_cell.angle_beta   90.00
_cell.angle_gamma   90.00
#
_symmetry.space_group_name_H-M   'P 1'
#
loop_
_entity.id
_entity.type
_entity.pdbx_description
1 polymer ?
#
loop_
_entity_poly.entity_id
_entity_poly.type
_entity_poly.pdbx_seq_one_letter_code
_entity_poly.pdbx_strand_id
1 'polypeptide(L)'
;ETVEGVVVKNFAGNDLTFTLGNEQFTIPNEDEMTLPLSPGRYTYTGSTPEGAVSGEFTLSADGQVQLTFYFDGSGTLNSYQE
;
A
#
# COMPACT_ATOMS: atom_id res chain seq x y z
N GLU A 1 -7.77 20.00 -0.36
CA GLU A 1 -8.65 19.01 0.29
C GLU A 1 -7.74 17.85 0.67
N THR A 2 -7.57 17.57 1.96
CA THR A 2 -6.81 16.40 2.39
C THR A 2 -7.67 15.20 2.03
N VAL A 3 -7.18 14.33 1.15
CA VAL A 3 -7.91 13.10 0.84
C VAL A 3 -7.72 12.17 2.04
N GLU A 4 -8.79 12.01 2.82
CA GLU A 4 -8.87 11.05 3.92
C GLU A 4 -8.73 9.65 3.35
N GLY A 5 -7.73 8.88 3.81
CA GLY A 5 -7.51 7.55 3.24
C GLY A 5 -6.10 7.02 3.33
N VAL A 6 -5.72 6.22 2.35
CA VAL A 6 -4.38 5.64 2.25
C VAL A 6 -3.71 6.05 0.95
N VAL A 7 -2.45 6.45 1.03
CA VAL A 7 -1.57 6.66 -0.13
C VAL A 7 -0.67 5.44 -0.25
N VAL A 8 -0.73 4.77 -1.38
CA VAL A 8 0.07 3.58 -1.67
C VAL A 8 1.15 3.97 -2.68
N LYS A 9 2.42 3.87 -2.28
CA LYS A 9 3.59 4.18 -3.10
C LYS A 9 4.31 2.90 -3.50
N ASN A 10 4.60 2.75 -4.79
CA ASN A 10 5.26 1.57 -5.32
C ASN A 10 6.69 1.86 -5.78
N PHE A 11 7.67 1.45 -4.98
CA PHE A 11 9.09 1.43 -5.32
C PHE A 11 9.63 -0.01 -5.43
N ALA A 12 8.77 -0.99 -5.74
CA ALA A 12 9.13 -2.40 -5.81
C ALA A 12 9.72 -2.82 -7.18
N GLY A 13 10.10 -1.90 -8.06
CA GLY A 13 10.68 -2.17 -9.39
C GLY A 13 9.74 -2.82 -10.41
N ASN A 14 8.49 -3.13 -10.02
CA ASN A 14 7.48 -3.81 -10.83
C ASN A 14 6.08 -3.27 -10.51
N ASP A 15 5.07 -3.61 -11.31
CA ASP A 15 3.68 -3.34 -10.98
C ASP A 15 3.29 -4.02 -9.66
N LEU A 16 2.77 -3.22 -8.73
CA LEU A 16 2.29 -3.69 -7.43
C LEU A 16 0.80 -3.98 -7.52
N THR A 17 0.44 -5.22 -7.24
CA THR A 17 -0.92 -5.63 -6.96
C THR A 17 -1.21 -5.39 -5.48
N PHE A 18 -1.90 -4.29 -5.16
CA PHE A 18 -2.30 -3.95 -3.81
C PHE A 18 -3.74 -4.43 -3.56
N THR A 19 -3.91 -5.29 -2.57
CA THR A 19 -5.21 -5.81 -2.14
C THR A 19 -5.56 -5.18 -0.80
N LEU A 20 -6.73 -4.58 -0.69
CA LEU A 20 -7.25 -3.98 0.53
C LEU A 20 -8.62 -4.61 0.83
N GLY A 21 -8.69 -5.44 1.87
CA GLY A 21 -9.89 -6.24 2.15
C GLY A 21 -10.23 -7.18 0.98
N ASN A 22 -11.29 -6.88 0.22
CA ASN A 22 -11.75 -7.65 -0.94
C ASN A 22 -11.49 -6.95 -2.28
N GLU A 23 -10.90 -5.76 -2.27
CA GLU A 23 -10.65 -4.96 -3.46
C GLU A 23 -9.17 -5.05 -3.85
N GLN A 24 -8.91 -5.08 -5.15
CA GLN A 24 -7.57 -5.17 -5.70
C GLN A 24 -7.31 -4.02 -6.66
N PHE A 25 -6.14 -3.41 -6.49
CA PHE A 25 -5.66 -2.26 -7.21
C PHE A 25 -4.29 -2.58 -7.80
N THR A 26 -4.01 -2.02 -8.97
CA THR A 26 -2.68 -2.14 -9.61
C THR A 26 -2.04 -0.77 -9.60
N ILE A 27 -0.90 -0.65 -8.92
CA ILE A 27 -0.09 0.58 -8.89
C ILE A 27 1.16 0.33 -9.75
N PRO A 28 1.36 1.10 -10.83
CA PRO A 28 2.57 0.99 -11.65
C PRO A 28 3.85 1.20 -10.85
N ASN A 29 4.98 0.74 -11.37
CA ASN A 29 6.28 1.01 -10.76
C ASN A 29 6.59 2.52 -10.75
N GLU A 30 7.19 2.98 -9.64
CA GLU A 30 7.54 4.39 -9.39
C GLU A 30 6.33 5.34 -9.38
N ASP A 31 5.14 4.79 -9.13
CA ASP A 31 3.88 5.51 -9.10
C ASP A 31 3.20 5.42 -7.72
N GLU A 32 2.17 6.24 -7.51
CA GLU A 32 1.40 6.27 -6.28
C GLU A 32 -0.10 6.36 -6.53
N MET A 33 -0.88 5.70 -5.66
CA MET A 33 -2.33 5.72 -5.71
C MET A 33 -2.91 6.16 -4.38
N THR A 34 -3.80 7.15 -4.41
CA THR A 34 -4.58 7.53 -3.23
C THR A 34 -5.95 6.85 -3.27
N LEU A 35 -6.28 6.14 -2.18
CA LEU A 35 -7.57 5.48 -2.00
C LEU A 35 -8.34 6.17 -0.88
N PRO A 36 -9.51 6.75 -1.15
CA PRO A 36 -10.34 7.34 -0.12
C PRO A 36 -10.93 6.24 0.77
N LEU A 37 -10.70 6.32 2.08
CA LEU A 37 -11.17 5.33 3.05
C LEU A 37 -11.80 6.01 4.26
N SER A 38 -12.85 5.38 4.80
CA SER A 38 -13.40 5.78 6.09
C SER A 38 -12.45 5.40 7.23
N PRO A 39 -12.50 6.09 8.39
CA PRO A 39 -11.71 5.68 9.55
C PRO A 39 -12.07 4.27 10.00
N GLY A 40 -11.04 3.47 10.30
CA GLY A 40 -11.20 2.04 10.60
C GLY A 40 -9.89 1.27 10.56
N ARG A 41 -9.96 -0.04 10.81
CA ARG A 41 -8.82 -0.95 10.72
C ARG A 41 -8.89 -1.72 9.40
N TYR A 42 -7.80 -1.70 8.66
CA TYR A 42 -7.70 -2.32 7.35
C TYR A 42 -6.54 -3.31 7.30
N THR A 43 -6.78 -4.45 6.67
CA THR A 43 -5.72 -5.39 6.28
C THR A 43 -5.40 -5.19 4.82
N TYR A 44 -4.12 -5.24 4.49
CA TYR A 44 -3.65 -5.10 3.12
C TYR A 44 -2.67 -6.20 2.73
N THR A 45 -2.51 -6.41 1.44
CA THR A 45 -1.49 -7.26 0.86
C THR A 45 -0.95 -6.61 -0.41
N GLY A 46 0.34 -6.28 -0.42
CA GLY A 46 1.05 -5.90 -1.63
C GLY A 46 1.71 -7.13 -2.25
N SER A 47 1.54 -7.34 -3.54
CA SER A 47 2.15 -8.47 -4.26
C SER A 47 2.71 -8.01 -5.59
N THR A 48 3.87 -8.53 -5.93
CA THR A 48 4.53 -8.39 -7.23
C THR A 48 4.84 -9.79 -7.76
N PRO A 49 5.30 -9.94 -9.01
CA PRO A 49 5.72 -11.24 -9.54
C PRO A 49 6.85 -11.89 -8.72
N GLU A 50 7.63 -11.09 -7.99
CA GLU A 50 8.82 -11.52 -7.26
C GLU A 50 8.56 -11.79 -5.77
N GLY A 51 7.45 -11.29 -5.20
CA GLY A 51 7.14 -11.51 -3.79
C GLY A 51 5.83 -10.88 -3.33
N ALA A 52 5.46 -11.14 -2.08
CA ALA A 52 4.27 -10.60 -1.45
C ALA A 52 4.54 -10.22 0.00
N VAL A 53 3.89 -9.14 0.46
CA VAL A 53 3.92 -8.66 1.83
C VAL A 53 2.51 -8.29 2.27
N SER A 54 2.13 -8.70 3.46
CA SER A 54 0.82 -8.40 4.05
C SER A 54 0.99 -7.68 5.38
N GLY A 55 0.08 -6.76 5.66
CA GLY A 55 0.08 -6.01 6.91
C GLY A 55 -1.30 -5.50 7.27
N GLU A 56 -1.34 -4.68 8.30
CA GLU A 56 -2.54 -3.98 8.72
C GLU A 56 -2.19 -2.54 9.10
N PHE A 57 -3.15 -1.64 8.92
CA PHE A 57 -3.06 -0.26 9.39
C PHE A 57 -4.40 0.16 10.01
N THR A 58 -4.34 1.18 10.88
CA THR A 58 -5.53 1.82 11.44
C THR A 58 -5.57 3.25 10.95
N LEU A 59 -6.67 3.63 10.31
CA LEU A 59 -6.93 4.98 9.84
C LEU A 59 -7.79 5.73 10.88
N SER A 60 -7.26 6.85 11.38
CA SER A 60 -7.99 7.76 12.26
C SER A 60 -8.95 8.65 11.47
N ALA A 61 -9.98 9.21 12.14
CA ALA A 61 -10.86 10.20 11.51
C ALA A 61 -10.05 11.43 11.08
N ASP A 62 -10.24 11.90 9.83
CA ASP A 62 -9.45 12.97 9.18
C ASP A 62 -7.97 12.62 8.93
N GLY A 63 -7.60 11.34 9.05
CA GLY A 63 -6.23 10.87 8.86
C GLY A 63 -5.89 10.52 7.42
N GLN A 64 -4.60 10.48 7.14
CA GLN A 64 -4.03 9.82 5.98
C GLN A 64 -2.91 8.88 6.44
N VAL A 65 -2.86 7.69 5.87
CA VAL A 65 -1.78 6.72 6.10
C VAL A 65 -0.99 6.57 4.80
N GLN A 66 0.34 6.54 4.86
CA GLN A 66 1.16 6.26 3.68
C GLN A 66 1.76 4.87 3.78
N LEU A 67 1.51 4.02 2.78
CA LEU A 67 2.12 2.70 2.64
C LEU A 67 3.10 2.72 1.48
N THR A 68 4.36 2.38 1.75
CA THR A 68 5.43 2.34 0.76
C THR A 68 5.91 0.91 0.58
N PHE A 69 5.89 0.41 -0.64
CA PHE A 69 6.33 -0.95 -0.98
C PHE A 69 7.66 -0.91 -1.71
N TYR A 70 8.63 -1.72 -1.29
CA TYR A 70 9.97 -1.74 -1.86
C TYR A 70 10.65 -3.10 -1.68
N PHE A 71 11.58 -3.44 -2.57
CA PHE A 71 12.47 -4.58 -2.35
C PHE A 71 13.69 -4.16 -1.53
N ASP A 72 14.05 -4.96 -0.53
CA ASP A 72 15.34 -4.82 0.16
C ASP A 72 16.47 -5.42 -0.71
N GLY A 73 17.73 -5.10 -0.38
CA GLY A 73 18.91 -5.68 -1.05
C GLY A 73 18.98 -7.22 -1.04
N SER A 74 18.16 -7.88 -0.22
CA SER A 74 18.00 -9.34 -0.19
C SER A 74 16.97 -9.90 -1.19
N GLY A 75 16.25 -9.05 -1.94
CA GLY A 75 15.17 -9.47 -2.85
C GLY A 75 13.84 -9.80 -2.15
N THR A 76 13.66 -9.36 -0.91
CA THR A 76 12.40 -9.50 -0.17
C THR A 76 11.54 -8.26 -0.36
N LEU A 77 10.26 -8.43 -0.70
CA LEU A 77 9.30 -7.33 -0.73
C LEU A 77 8.95 -6.91 0.70
N ASN A 78 9.10 -5.64 1.00
CA ASN A 78 8.78 -5.04 2.29
C ASN A 78 7.75 -3.92 2.11
N SER A 79 7.04 -3.62 3.20
CA SER A 79 6.12 -2.49 3.29
C SER A 79 6.47 -1.62 4.49
N TYR A 80 6.52 -0.30 4.30
CA TYR A 80 6.73 0.69 5.34
C TYR A 80 5.49 1.57 5.48
N GLN A 81 5.08 1.84 6.71
CA GLN A 81 3.93 2.69 7.04
C GLN A 81 4.42 3.98 7.71
N GLU A 82 3.96 5.12 7.20
CA GLU A 82 4.14 6.46 7.79
C GLU A 82 2.81 7.01 8.29
#